data_AF-A0A1B7LJF1-F1
#
_entry.id   AF-A0A1B7LJF1-F1
#
_cell.length_a   1.000
_cell.length_b   1.000
_cell.length_c   1.000
_cell.angle_alpha   90.00
_cell.angle_beta   90.00
_cell.angle_gamma   90.00
#
_symmetry.space_group_name_H-M   'P 1'
#
loop_
_entity.id
_entity.type
_entity.pdbx_description
1 polymer ?
#
loop_
_entity_poly.entity_id
_entity_poly.type
_entity_poly.pdbx_seq_one_letter_code
_entity_poly.pdbx_strand_id
1 'polypeptide(L)'
;MTEQGDFQRARERACRLLARRARSRQELARRLAMAGFEPPVIGQVLDRLQEAGLLDDLAFARQWVSWRLAEHPLGRTGLDYELRQKGVPAEIIEQALAGLDEEKQFQSALELAGRRRERMGERYAWPKVAAFLQRRGYKYDIIFRVYRCLEGQTGDKP
;
A
#
# COMPACT_ATOMS: atom_id res chain seq x y z
N MET A 1 -5.15 38.66 9.48
CA MET A 1 -5.00 37.29 10.04
C MET A 1 -3.51 37.06 10.14
N THR A 2 -2.93 36.93 11.34
CA THR A 2 -1.47 36.84 11.49
C THR A 2 -1.01 35.45 11.07
N GLU A 3 0.12 35.38 10.37
CA GLU A 3 0.74 34.14 9.88
C GLU A 3 0.93 33.09 11.00
N GLN A 4 1.21 33.57 12.22
CA GLN A 4 1.32 32.75 13.44
C GLN A 4 -0.02 32.13 13.90
N GLY A 5 -1.14 32.83 13.71
CA GLY A 5 -2.47 32.33 14.08
C GLY A 5 -2.93 31.18 13.17
N ASP A 6 -2.63 31.27 11.87
CA ASP A 6 -2.97 30.23 10.91
C ASP A 6 -2.09 28.98 11.07
N PHE A 7 -0.81 29.14 11.40
CA PHE A 7 0.06 28.03 11.77
C PHE A 7 -0.50 27.21 12.93
N GLN A 8 -0.87 27.87 14.04
CA GLN A 8 -1.37 27.16 15.22
C GLN A 8 -2.70 26.44 14.94
N ARG A 9 -3.62 27.08 14.20
CA ARG A 9 -4.88 26.46 13.77
C ARG A 9 -4.67 25.25 12.86
N ALA A 10 -3.73 25.35 11.92
CA ALA A 10 -3.36 24.25 11.02
C ALA A 10 -2.74 23.09 11.80
N ARG A 11 -1.82 23.38 12.72
CA ARG A 11 -1.18 22.37 13.59
C ARG A 11 -2.19 21.62 14.44
N GLU A 12 -3.09 22.32 15.12
CA GLU A 12 -4.14 21.70 15.93
C GLU A 12 -5.04 20.80 15.08
N ARG A 13 -5.42 21.25 13.88
CA ARG A 13 -6.22 20.43 12.96
C ARG A 13 -5.45 19.19 12.52
N ALA A 14 -4.16 19.32 12.20
CA ALA A 14 -3.31 18.21 11.80
C ALA A 14 -3.19 17.17 12.93
N CYS A 15 -2.94 17.61 14.17
CA CYS A 15 -2.90 16.73 15.34
C CYS A 15 -4.24 15.98 15.54
N ARG A 16 -5.39 16.68 15.41
CA ARG A 16 -6.70 16.03 15.48
C ARG A 16 -6.91 14.98 14.38
N LEU A 17 -6.37 15.20 13.19
CA LEU A 17 -6.46 14.25 12.07
C LEU A 17 -5.60 13.01 12.31
N LEU A 18 -4.40 13.18 12.88
CA LEU A 18 -3.46 12.11 13.22
C LEU A 18 -3.92 11.28 14.42
N ALA A 19 -4.52 11.92 15.43
CA ALA A 19 -5.07 11.22 16.61
C ALA A 19 -6.18 10.20 16.26
N ARG A 20 -6.86 10.37 15.11
CA ARG A 20 -7.90 9.45 14.65
C ARG A 20 -7.35 8.23 13.92
N ARG A 21 -6.28 8.43 13.14
CA ARG A 21 -5.54 7.37 12.44
C ARG A 21 -4.26 7.95 11.84
N ALA A 22 -3.29 7.08 11.59
CA ALA A 22 -2.13 7.40 10.78
C ALA A 22 -2.54 7.88 9.38
N ARG A 23 -1.77 8.84 8.85
CA ARG A 23 -1.94 9.45 7.53
C ARG A 23 -0.58 9.71 6.92
N SER A 24 -0.51 9.68 5.60
CA SER A 24 0.66 10.19 4.88
C SER A 24 0.73 11.72 4.94
N ARG A 25 1.93 12.25 4.71
CA ARG A 25 2.20 13.68 4.57
C ARG A 25 1.33 14.30 3.49
N GLN A 26 1.21 13.65 2.33
CA GLN A 26 0.39 14.16 1.23
C GLN A 26 -1.11 14.15 1.57
N GLU A 27 -1.60 13.12 2.27
CA GLU A 27 -2.99 13.10 2.72
C GLU A 27 -3.26 14.26 3.70
N LEU A 28 -2.35 14.49 4.63
CA LEU A 28 -2.46 15.58 5.62
C LEU A 28 -2.42 16.95 4.94
N ALA A 29 -1.51 17.15 3.97
CA ALA A 29 -1.44 18.36 3.15
C ALA A 29 -2.77 18.67 2.45
N ARG A 30 -3.35 17.67 1.74
CA ARG A 30 -4.64 17.83 1.05
C ARG A 30 -5.75 18.21 2.03
N ARG A 31 -5.79 17.60 3.22
CA ARG A 31 -6.82 17.87 4.24
C ARG A 31 -6.70 19.26 4.86
N LEU A 32 -5.49 19.79 4.97
CA LEU A 32 -5.25 21.16 5.43
C LEU A 32 -5.60 22.17 4.33
N ALA A 33 -5.23 21.90 3.07
CA ALA A 33 -5.61 22.75 1.93
C ALA A 33 -7.14 22.85 1.78
N MET A 34 -7.85 21.73 1.87
CA MET A 34 -9.33 21.71 1.88
C MET A 34 -9.95 22.47 3.06
N ALA A 35 -9.18 22.74 4.12
CA ALA A 35 -9.61 23.53 5.26
C ALA A 35 -9.28 25.02 5.14
N GLY A 36 -8.71 25.44 4.00
CA GLY A 36 -8.39 26.83 3.70
C GLY A 36 -7.04 27.31 4.21
N PHE A 37 -6.10 26.41 4.51
CA PHE A 37 -4.74 26.81 4.87
C PHE A 37 -3.86 26.98 3.63
N GLU A 38 -3.03 28.01 3.62
CA GLU A 38 -2.12 28.32 2.50
C GLU A 38 -0.92 27.35 2.44
N PRO A 39 -0.39 27.04 1.24
CA PRO A 39 0.71 26.09 1.06
C PRO A 39 1.95 26.32 1.94
N PRO A 40 2.42 27.58 2.17
CA PRO A 40 3.56 27.84 3.06
C PRO A 40 3.30 27.40 4.51
N VAL A 41 2.10 27.70 5.03
CA VAL A 41 1.69 27.31 6.39
C VAL A 41 1.57 25.80 6.51
N ILE A 42 1.00 25.14 5.50
CA ILE A 42 0.89 23.68 5.43
C ILE A 42 2.29 23.05 5.49
N GLY A 43 3.21 23.49 4.62
CA GLY A 43 4.58 22.96 4.59
C GLY A 43 5.25 23.04 5.95
N GLN A 44 5.22 24.22 6.56
CA GLN A 44 5.81 24.46 7.88
C GLN A 44 5.21 23.57 8.97
N VAL A 45 3.88 23.38 8.99
CA VAL A 45 3.23 22.49 9.95
C VAL A 45 3.65 21.04 9.72
N LEU A 46 3.68 20.56 8.47
CA LEU A 46 4.07 19.18 8.17
C LEU A 46 5.52 18.91 8.57
N ASP A 47 6.43 19.84 8.32
CA ASP A 47 7.83 19.73 8.71
C ASP A 47 7.99 19.64 10.23
N ARG A 48 7.30 20.51 10.98
CA ARG A 48 7.30 20.48 12.45
C ARG A 48 6.72 19.19 13.02
N LEU A 49 5.69 18.63 12.39
CA LEU A 49 5.11 17.36 12.81
C LEU A 49 6.05 16.18 12.52
N GLN A 50 6.78 16.24 11.41
CA GLN A 50 7.78 15.24 11.06
C GLN A 50 8.99 15.30 12.00
N GLU A 51 9.51 16.50 12.29
CA GLU A 51 10.57 16.72 13.29
C GLU A 51 10.17 16.21 14.68
N ALA A 52 8.90 16.36 15.06
CA ALA A 52 8.36 15.86 16.32
C ALA A 52 8.07 14.34 16.32
N GLY A 53 8.32 13.63 15.21
CA GLY A 53 8.01 12.20 15.08
C GLY A 53 6.52 11.86 15.04
N LEU A 54 5.65 12.87 14.88
CA LEU A 54 4.19 12.69 14.80
C LEU A 54 3.73 12.34 13.37
N LEU A 55 4.57 12.61 12.37
CA LEU A 55 4.34 12.29 10.98
C LEU A 55 5.54 11.50 10.44
N ASP A 56 5.27 10.28 9.98
CA ASP A 56 6.29 9.40 9.40
C ASP A 56 5.65 8.57 8.27
N ASP A 57 5.98 8.93 7.03
CA ASP A 57 5.48 8.25 5.84
C ASP A 57 6.02 6.83 5.71
N LEU A 58 7.23 6.56 6.21
CA LEU A 58 7.83 5.22 6.16
C LEU A 58 7.15 4.31 7.17
N ALA A 59 6.94 4.79 8.40
CA ALA A 59 6.18 4.05 9.41
C ALA A 59 4.74 3.80 8.95
N PHE A 60 4.10 4.80 8.33
CA PHE A 60 2.77 4.65 7.73
C PHE A 60 2.78 3.57 6.63
N ALA A 61 3.74 3.62 5.70
CA ALA A 61 3.83 2.67 4.60
C ALA A 61 4.09 1.24 5.07
N ARG A 62 4.98 1.04 6.06
CA ARG A 62 5.26 -0.28 6.65
C ARG A 62 4.03 -0.86 7.35
N GLN A 63 3.31 -0.05 8.13
CA GLN A 63 2.05 -0.46 8.75
C GLN A 63 1.00 -0.84 7.71
N TRP A 64 0.89 -0.05 6.64
CA TRP A 64 -0.03 -0.33 5.53
C TRP A 64 0.30 -1.67 4.85
N VAL A 65 1.57 -1.91 4.53
CA VAL A 65 2.03 -3.17 3.93
C VAL A 65 1.72 -4.36 4.85
N SER A 66 2.06 -4.26 6.13
CA SER A 66 1.78 -5.32 7.11
C SER A 66 0.29 -5.64 7.21
N TRP A 67 -0.56 -4.62 7.30
CA TRP A 67 -2.01 -4.80 7.35
C TRP A 67 -2.57 -5.44 6.08
N ARG A 68 -2.11 -5.00 4.90
CA ARG A 68 -2.53 -5.58 3.62
C ARG A 68 -2.14 -7.05 3.50
N LEU A 69 -0.91 -7.41 3.88
CA LEU A 69 -0.46 -8.80 3.83
C LEU A 69 -1.23 -9.71 4.79
N ALA A 70 -1.73 -9.20 5.91
CA ALA A 70 -2.52 -9.98 6.88
C ALA A 70 -3.97 -10.18 6.44
N GLU A 71 -4.67 -9.12 6.02
CA GLU A 71 -6.12 -9.15 5.79
C GLU A 71 -6.47 -9.47 4.33
N HIS A 72 -5.80 -8.80 3.39
CA HIS A 72 -6.15 -8.81 1.96
C HIS A 72 -4.88 -8.83 1.10
N PRO A 73 -4.20 -9.99 1.01
CA PRO A 73 -2.87 -10.05 0.45
C PRO A 73 -2.80 -9.54 -0.99
N LEU A 74 -1.81 -8.69 -1.22
CA LEU A 74 -1.44 -8.12 -2.50
C LEU A 74 -0.01 -8.51 -2.84
N GLY A 75 0.25 -8.57 -4.14
CA GLY A 75 1.61 -8.63 -4.64
C GLY A 75 2.31 -7.27 -4.54
N ARG A 76 3.65 -7.26 -4.68
CA ARG A 76 4.47 -6.03 -4.65
C ARG A 76 3.88 -4.88 -5.49
N THR A 77 3.47 -5.15 -6.73
CA THR A 77 2.93 -4.11 -7.63
C THR A 77 1.60 -3.54 -7.12
N GLY A 78 0.78 -4.39 -6.49
CA GLY A 78 -0.48 -3.95 -5.88
C GLY A 78 -0.24 -3.07 -4.65
N LEU A 79 0.73 -3.44 -3.82
CA LEU A 79 1.13 -2.65 -2.65
C LEU A 79 1.70 -1.28 -3.06
N ASP A 80 2.61 -1.26 -4.05
CA ASP A 80 3.14 -0.01 -4.62
C ASP A 80 1.99 0.89 -5.10
N TYR A 81 1.07 0.35 -5.89
CA TYR A 81 -0.06 1.10 -6.42
C TYR A 81 -0.94 1.71 -5.32
N GLU A 82 -1.29 0.94 -4.28
CA GLU A 82 -2.09 1.46 -3.17
C GLU A 82 -1.35 2.55 -2.37
N LEU A 83 -0.05 2.39 -2.12
CA LEU A 83 0.74 3.39 -1.42
C LEU A 83 0.86 4.70 -2.23
N ARG A 84 0.98 4.61 -3.56
CA ARG A 84 0.93 5.79 -4.44
C ARG A 84 -0.41 6.51 -4.36
N GLN A 85 -1.52 5.77 -4.34
CA GLN A 85 -2.85 6.38 -4.16
C GLN A 85 -3.00 7.07 -2.80
N LYS A 86 -2.36 6.52 -1.76
CA LYS A 86 -2.26 7.14 -0.43
C LYS A 86 -1.31 8.33 -0.40
N GLY A 87 -0.58 8.60 -1.48
CA GLY A 87 0.31 9.73 -1.60
C GLY A 87 1.64 9.56 -0.89
N VAL A 88 2.10 8.32 -0.76
CA VAL A 88 3.43 8.02 -0.24
C VAL A 88 4.46 8.25 -1.35
N PRO A 89 5.58 8.96 -1.09
CA PRO A 89 6.64 9.17 -2.07
C PRO A 89 7.26 7.85 -2.57
N ALA A 90 7.68 7.81 -3.83
CA ALA A 90 8.22 6.60 -4.46
C ALA A 90 9.42 6.01 -3.70
N GLU A 91 10.31 6.85 -3.18
CA GLU A 91 11.48 6.43 -2.39
C GLU A 91 11.07 5.74 -1.09
N ILE A 92 10.02 6.23 -0.43
CA ILE A 92 9.48 5.65 0.80
C ILE A 92 8.77 4.33 0.50
N ILE A 93 8.07 4.25 -0.65
CA ILE A 93 7.46 3.00 -1.11
C ILE A 93 8.53 1.95 -1.32
N GLU A 94 9.60 2.27 -2.05
CA GLU A 94 10.70 1.35 -2.29
C GLU A 94 11.33 0.87 -0.97
N GLN A 95 11.52 1.76 0.01
CA GLN A 95 12.01 1.39 1.34
C GLN A 95 11.02 0.52 2.14
N ALA A 96 9.71 0.80 2.06
CA ALA A 96 8.70 0.02 2.76
C ALA A 96 8.50 -1.37 2.16
N LEU A 97 8.72 -1.49 0.85
CA LEU A 97 8.67 -2.74 0.10
C LEU A 97 10.04 -3.43 0.02
N ALA A 98 11.11 -2.81 0.53
CA ALA A 98 12.42 -3.42 0.65
C ALA A 98 12.33 -4.56 1.68
N GLY A 99 12.71 -5.77 1.28
CA GLY A 99 12.59 -6.96 2.12
C GLY A 99 11.23 -7.66 2.04
N LEU A 100 10.36 -7.30 1.09
CA LEU A 100 9.26 -8.18 0.71
C LEU A 100 9.84 -9.51 0.22
N ASP A 101 9.64 -10.54 1.04
CA ASP A 101 10.10 -11.89 0.79
C ASP A 101 9.33 -12.51 -0.39
N GLU A 102 10.06 -12.82 -1.47
CA GLU A 102 9.49 -13.41 -2.68
C GLU A 102 8.88 -14.79 -2.41
N GLU A 103 9.41 -15.54 -1.44
CA GLU A 103 8.84 -16.83 -1.04
C GLU A 103 7.50 -16.62 -0.35
N LYS A 104 7.39 -15.67 0.57
CA LYS A 104 6.09 -15.35 1.21
C LYS A 104 5.07 -14.84 0.19
N GLN A 105 5.51 -14.06 -0.79
CA GLN A 105 4.64 -13.62 -1.88
C GLN A 105 4.16 -14.79 -2.73
N PHE A 106 5.03 -15.76 -3.02
CA PHE A 106 4.66 -17.00 -3.70
C PHE A 106 3.66 -17.83 -2.90
N GLN A 107 3.92 -18.07 -1.61
CA GLN A 107 3.00 -18.85 -0.75
C GLN A 107 1.62 -18.18 -0.67
N SER A 108 1.58 -16.87 -0.46
CA SER A 108 0.34 -16.08 -0.47
C SER A 108 -0.42 -16.19 -1.80
N ALA A 109 0.29 -16.10 -2.93
CA ALA A 109 -0.31 -16.26 -4.26
C ALA A 109 -0.84 -17.68 -4.48
N LEU A 110 -0.10 -18.70 -4.05
CA LEU A 110 -0.47 -20.11 -4.15
C LEU A 110 -1.73 -20.41 -3.36
N GLU A 111 -1.81 -19.95 -2.11
CA GLU A 111 -3.02 -20.09 -1.29
C GLU A 111 -4.25 -19.41 -1.94
N LEU A 112 -4.07 -18.19 -2.43
CA LEU A 112 -5.14 -17.47 -3.11
C LEU A 112 -5.62 -18.20 -4.37
N ALA A 113 -4.69 -18.77 -5.14
CA ALA A 113 -5.00 -19.56 -6.32
C ALA A 113 -5.71 -20.86 -5.97
N GLY A 114 -5.27 -21.57 -4.93
CA GLY A 114 -5.90 -22.79 -4.40
C GLY A 114 -7.35 -22.53 -3.97
N ARG A 115 -7.57 -21.53 -3.11
CA ARG A 115 -8.94 -21.12 -2.69
C ARG A 115 -9.82 -20.76 -3.88
N ARG A 116 -9.25 -20.10 -4.90
CA ARG A 116 -10.00 -19.73 -6.11
C ARG A 116 -10.34 -20.96 -6.97
N ARG A 117 -9.42 -21.91 -7.10
CA ARG A 117 -9.62 -23.19 -7.80
C ARG A 117 -10.73 -24.00 -7.15
N GLU A 118 -10.67 -24.19 -5.83
CA GLU A 118 -11.71 -24.88 -5.05
C GLU A 118 -13.08 -24.24 -5.26
N ARG A 119 -13.18 -22.91 -5.15
CA ARG A 119 -14.43 -22.17 -5.37
C ARG A 119 -14.98 -22.31 -6.80
N MET A 120 -14.12 -22.51 -7.79
CA MET A 120 -14.54 -22.66 -9.19
C MET A 120 -14.92 -24.11 -9.55
N GLY A 121 -14.39 -25.12 -8.84
CA GLY A 121 -14.68 -26.52 -9.10
C GLY A 121 -14.49 -26.89 -10.57
N GLU A 122 -15.51 -27.51 -11.17
CA GLU A 122 -15.53 -27.89 -12.60
C GLU A 122 -15.37 -26.70 -13.57
N ARG A 123 -15.68 -25.48 -13.12
CA ARG A 123 -15.53 -24.26 -13.93
C ARG A 123 -14.13 -23.65 -13.84
N TYR A 124 -13.19 -24.36 -13.23
CA TYR A 124 -11.81 -23.94 -13.09
C TYR A 124 -11.20 -23.64 -14.47
N ALA A 125 -10.54 -22.49 -14.55
CA ALA A 125 -9.78 -22.10 -15.72
C ALA A 125 -8.57 -21.28 -15.25
N TRP A 126 -7.37 -21.79 -15.51
CA TRP A 126 -6.12 -21.12 -15.14
C TRP A 126 -6.06 -19.64 -15.59
N PRO A 127 -6.44 -19.26 -16.83
CA PRO A 127 -6.42 -17.85 -17.24
C PRO A 127 -7.22 -16.91 -16.32
N LYS A 128 -8.32 -17.40 -15.73
CA LYS A 128 -9.12 -16.60 -14.78
C LYS A 128 -8.40 -16.43 -13.43
N VAL A 129 -7.66 -17.44 -12.99
CA VAL A 129 -6.83 -17.38 -11.77
C VAL A 129 -5.63 -16.47 -12.00
N ALA A 130 -4.90 -16.65 -13.11
CA ALA A 130 -3.77 -15.81 -13.47
C ALA A 130 -4.16 -14.33 -13.54
N ALA A 131 -5.26 -14.00 -14.24
CA ALA A 131 -5.76 -12.63 -14.31
C ALA A 131 -6.20 -12.07 -12.94
N PHE A 132 -6.72 -12.92 -12.06
CA PHE A 132 -7.02 -12.53 -10.69
C PHE A 132 -5.75 -12.20 -9.88
N LEU A 133 -4.71 -13.02 -9.95
CA LEU A 133 -3.43 -12.76 -9.28
C LEU A 133 -2.74 -11.53 -9.85
N GLN A 134 -2.80 -11.32 -11.16
CA GLN A 134 -2.26 -10.13 -11.81
C GLN A 134 -2.97 -8.86 -11.33
N ARG A 135 -4.31 -8.87 -11.22
CA ARG A 135 -5.07 -7.75 -10.63
C ARG A 135 -4.77 -7.53 -9.14
N ARG A 136 -4.29 -8.57 -8.44
CA ARG A 136 -3.77 -8.45 -7.08
C ARG A 136 -2.31 -7.96 -7.03
N GLY A 137 -1.69 -7.74 -8.18
CA GLY A 137 -0.35 -7.15 -8.29
C GLY A 137 0.79 -8.12 -8.05
N TYR A 138 0.55 -9.43 -8.15
CA TYR A 138 1.64 -10.41 -8.13
C TYR A 138 2.43 -10.33 -9.43
N LYS A 139 3.76 -10.44 -9.30
CA LYS A 139 4.67 -10.45 -10.45
C LYS A 139 4.45 -11.71 -11.30
N TYR A 140 4.81 -11.63 -12.58
CA TYR A 140 4.59 -12.71 -13.55
C TYR A 140 5.34 -14.00 -13.20
N ASP A 141 6.58 -13.89 -12.72
CA ASP A 141 7.40 -15.00 -12.23
C ASP A 141 6.73 -15.77 -11.09
N ILE A 142 6.14 -15.06 -10.11
CA ILE A 142 5.36 -15.68 -9.03
C ILE A 142 4.13 -16.39 -9.58
N ILE A 143 3.38 -15.73 -10.46
CA ILE A 143 2.18 -16.32 -11.09
C ILE A 143 2.54 -17.60 -11.85
N PHE A 144 3.63 -17.57 -12.61
CA PHE A 144 4.12 -18.73 -13.35
C PHE A 144 4.62 -19.84 -12.41
N ARG A 145 5.26 -19.50 -11.29
CA ARG A 145 5.65 -20.49 -10.28
C ARG A 145 4.43 -21.15 -9.64
N VAL A 146 3.36 -20.38 -9.38
CA VAL A 146 2.07 -20.91 -8.88
C VAL A 146 1.44 -21.86 -9.89
N TYR A 147 1.43 -21.51 -11.18
CA TYR A 147 0.96 -22.39 -12.26
C TYR A 147 1.63 -23.75 -12.22
N ARG A 148 2.98 -23.78 -12.25
CA ARG A 148 3.75 -25.03 -12.23
C ARG A 148 3.47 -25.88 -10.99
N CYS A 149 3.18 -25.23 -9.86
CA CYS A 149 2.85 -25.90 -8.60
C CYS A 149 1.45 -26.54 -8.64
N LEU A 150 0.47 -25.89 -9.27
CA LEU A 150 -0.92 -26.37 -9.30
C LEU A 150 -1.20 -27.38 -10.41
N GLU A 151 -0.50 -27.28 -11.54
CA GLU A 151 -0.70 -28.13 -12.72
C GLU A 151 0.32 -29.26 -12.83
N GLY A 152 1.24 -29.38 -11.85
CA GLY A 152 2.13 -30.52 -11.69
C GLY A 152 3.05 -30.76 -12.89
N GLN A 153 4.13 -29.98 -13.02
CA GLN A 153 5.29 -30.16 -13.93
C GLN A 153 5.01 -30.64 -15.38
N THR A 154 3.79 -30.53 -15.88
CA THR A 154 3.44 -30.88 -17.26
C THR A 154 3.15 -29.58 -17.97
N GLY A 155 4.12 -29.04 -18.69
CA GLY A 155 3.81 -28.08 -19.75
C GLY A 155 4.71 -26.86 -19.85
N ASP A 156 5.04 -26.60 -21.11
CA ASP A 156 5.52 -25.37 -21.72
C ASP A 156 4.78 -24.12 -21.21
N LYS A 157 5.39 -22.95 -21.42
CA LYS A 157 4.85 -21.65 -20.99
C LYS A 157 3.42 -21.47 -21.55
N PRO A 158 2.42 -21.09 -20.73
CA PRO A 158 1.04 -20.86 -21.18
C PRO A 158 0.92 -19.67 -22.12
#